data_AF-A0A957SBH6-F1
#
_entry.id   AF-A0A957SBH6-F1
#
_cell.length_a   1.000
_cell.length_b   1.000
_cell.length_c   1.000
_cell.angle_alpha   90.00
_cell.angle_beta   90.00
_cell.angle_gamma   90.00
#
_symmetry.space_group_name_H-M   'P 1'
#
loop_
_entity.id
_entity.type
_entity.pdbx_description
1 polymer ?
#
loop_
_entity_poly.entity_id
_entity_poly.type
_entity_poly.pdbx_seq_one_letter_code
_entity_poly.pdbx_strand_id
1 'polypeptide(L)' 'MKAVVMAGGDGARLRPLTIGRPKPMVPLVNKPVMLHILELLKSHGITDIVVTLRYLASVIQDFLGDGSHLGLNIDYV' A
#
# COMPACT_ATOMS: atom_id res chain seq x y z
N MET A 1 -17.57 3.09 -5.14
CA MET A 1 -16.79 4.34 -4.99
C MET A 1 -15.33 3.96 -5.09
N LYS A 2 -14.47 4.74 -5.77
CA LYS A 2 -13.04 4.44 -5.87
C LYS A 2 -12.22 5.30 -4.92
N ALA A 3 -11.10 4.77 -4.42
CA ALA A 3 -10.11 5.54 -3.66
C ALA A 3 -8.73 5.48 -4.32
N VAL A 4 -7.95 6.54 -4.15
CA VAL A 4 -6.55 6.60 -4.58
C VAL A 4 -5.65 6.57 -3.35
N VAL A 5 -4.73 5.61 -3.27
CA VAL A 5 -3.72 5.48 -2.22
C VAL A 5 -2.36 5.85 -2.79
N MET A 6 -1.78 6.95 -2.27
CA MET A 6 -0.51 7.46 -2.79
C MET A 6 0.69 6.77 -2.11
N ALA A 7 1.45 5.99 -2.89
CA ALA A 7 2.56 5.16 -2.42
C ALA A 7 3.92 5.47 -3.09
N GLY A 8 4.04 6.61 -3.79
CA GLY A 8 5.22 6.96 -4.59
C GLY A 8 6.42 7.62 -3.88
N GLY A 9 6.36 7.85 -2.56
CA GLY A 9 7.45 8.54 -1.83
C GLY A 9 8.66 7.66 -1.53
N ASP A 10 9.88 8.21 -1.61
CA ASP A 10 11.14 7.52 -1.28
C ASP A 10 11.36 7.26 0.22
N GLY A 11 10.56 7.90 1.08
CA GLY A 11 10.58 7.70 2.52
C GLY A 11 11.87 8.18 3.21
N ALA A 12 12.60 9.14 2.65
CA ALA A 12 13.93 9.54 3.15
C ALA A 12 13.97 9.94 4.64
N ARG A 13 12.89 10.52 5.17
CA ARG A 13 12.78 10.94 6.58
C ARG A 13 12.71 9.79 7.59
N LEU A 14 12.36 8.58 7.15
CA LEU A 14 12.24 7.39 8.00
C LEU A 14 13.46 6.46 7.92
N ARG A 15 14.55 6.89 7.28
CA ARG A 15 15.78 6.12 7.26
C ARG A 15 16.29 5.90 8.70
N PRO A 16 16.82 4.70 9.02
CA PRO A 16 17.19 3.63 8.10
C PRO A 16 16.07 2.66 7.70
N LEU A 17 14.84 2.82 8.20
CA LEU A 17 13.74 1.86 8.00
C LEU A 17 13.29 1.71 6.53
N THR A 18 13.61 2.68 5.68
CA THR A 18 13.18 2.77 4.27
C THR A 18 14.29 2.54 3.25
N ILE A 19 15.50 2.15 3.67
CA ILE A 19 16.66 1.99 2.76
C ILE A 19 16.50 0.82 1.78
N GLY A 20 15.75 -0.22 2.15
CA GLY A 20 15.48 -1.40 1.30
C GLY A 20 14.00 -1.76 1.26
N ARG A 21 13.11 -0.83 1.61
CA ARG A 21 11.68 -1.07 1.75
C ARG A 21 10.91 0.22 1.49
N PRO A 22 9.86 0.21 0.65
CA PRO A 22 9.05 1.40 0.45
C PRO A 22 8.29 1.75 1.74
N LYS A 23 8.12 3.06 2.01
CA LYS A 23 7.46 3.56 3.24
C LYS A 23 6.12 2.87 3.55
N PRO A 24 5.20 2.65 2.58
CA PRO A 24 3.93 1.96 2.83
C PRO A 24 4.11 0.54 3.41
N MET A 25 5.24 -0.10 3.13
CA MET A 25 5.52 -1.47 3.57
C MET A 25 6.21 -1.56 4.93
N VAL A 26 6.57 -0.42 5.55
CA VAL A 26 7.12 -0.39 6.91
C VAL A 26 6.10 -1.01 7.89
N PRO A 27 6.52 -1.95 8.76
CA PRO A 27 5.63 -2.60 9.69
C PRO A 27 5.21 -1.65 10.81
N LEU A 28 3.93 -1.66 11.12
CA LEU A 28 3.32 -0.99 12.25
C LEU A 28 2.42 -2.01 12.95
N VAL A 29 2.82 -2.46 14.14
CA VAL A 29 2.12 -3.52 14.90
C VAL A 29 1.94 -4.78 14.05
N ASN A 30 3.05 -5.37 13.59
CA ASN A 30 3.14 -6.63 12.83
C ASN A 30 2.48 -6.65 11.43
N LYS A 31 1.98 -5.52 10.92
CA LYS A 31 1.42 -5.41 9.56
C LYS A 31 1.96 -4.17 8.84
N PRO A 32 2.14 -4.19 7.52
CA PRO A 32 2.47 -2.99 6.75
C PRO A 32 1.51 -1.82 7.02
N VAL A 33 2.04 -0.59 7.08
CA VAL A 33 1.22 0.64 7.15
C VAL A 33 0.13 0.66 6.07
N MET A 34 0.45 0.18 4.87
CA MET A 34 -0.48 0.10 3.75
C MET A 34 -1.73 -0.75 4.05
N LEU A 35 -1.58 -1.88 4.76
CA LEU A 35 -2.72 -2.73 5.11
C LEU A 35 -3.70 -2.02 6.05
N HIS A 36 -3.21 -1.21 7.00
CA HIS A 36 -4.09 -0.41 7.86
C HIS A 36 -4.97 0.54 7.04
N ILE A 37 -4.41 1.16 6.00
CA ILE A 37 -5.15 2.08 5.12
C ILE A 37 -6.19 1.31 4.30
N LEU A 38 -5.80 0.18 3.71
CA LEU A 38 -6.69 -0.65 2.89
C LEU A 38 -7.84 -1.25 3.71
N GLU A 39 -7.57 -1.75 4.92
CA GLU A 39 -8.59 -2.25 5.84
C GLU A 39 -9.57 -1.14 6.27
N LEU A 40 -9.07 0.06 6.52
CA LEU A 40 -9.93 1.21 6.84
C LEU A 40 -10.86 1.54 5.67
N LEU A 41 -10.34 1.60 4.45
CA LEU A 41 -11.15 1.83 3.24
C LEU A 41 -12.20 0.73 3.06
N LYS A 42 -11.81 -0.53 3.22
CA LYS A 42 -12.72 -1.68 3.15
C LYS A 42 -13.83 -1.59 4.19
N SER A 43 -13.51 -1.22 5.43
CA SER A 43 -14.51 -1.08 6.50
C SER A 43 -15.57 -0.01 6.21
N HIS A 44 -15.28 0.94 5.32
CA HIS A 44 -16.21 1.96 4.83
C HIS A 44 -16.86 1.58 3.48
N GLY A 45 -16.73 0.33 3.03
CA GLY A 45 -17.31 -0.16 1.78
C GLY A 45 -16.59 0.31 0.51
N ILE A 46 -15.37 0.85 0.64
CA ILE A 46 -14.55 1.26 -0.51
C ILE A 46 -13.62 0.10 -0.86
N THR A 47 -13.96 -0.64 -1.91
CA THR A 47 -13.22 -1.84 -2.34
C THR A 47 -12.42 -1.66 -3.62
N ASP A 48 -12.72 -0.64 -4.43
CA ASP A 48 -11.99 -0.33 -5.66
C ASP A 48 -10.88 0.70 -5.38
N ILE A 49 -9.63 0.26 -5.45
CA ILE A 49 -8.45 1.05 -5.03
C ILE A 49 -7.50 1.24 -6.19
N VAL A 50 -7.01 2.47 -6.38
CA VAL A 50 -5.90 2.78 -7.28
C VAL A 50 -4.69 3.14 -6.42
N VAL A 51 -3.58 2.43 -6.59
CA VAL A 51 -2.34 2.67 -5.86
C VAL A 51 -1.32 3.34 -6.77
N THR A 52 -0.85 4.55 -6.42
CA THR A 52 0.19 5.23 -7.20
C THR A 52 1.58 4.83 -6.72
N LEU A 53 2.40 4.27 -7.62
CA LEU A 53 3.70 3.68 -7.31
C LEU A 53 4.86 4.48 -7.88
N ARG A 54 6.04 4.32 -7.27
CA ARG A 54 7.31 4.85 -7.82
C ARG A 54 8.50 4.05 -7.28
N TYR A 55 8.90 4.31 -6.04
CA TYR A 55 10.05 3.67 -5.43
C TYR A 55 9.73 2.24 -4.98
N LEU A 56 10.52 1.27 -5.45
CA LEU A 56 10.34 -0.16 -5.14
C LEU A 56 8.90 -0.65 -5.38
N ALA A 57 8.31 -0.25 -6.50
CA ALA A 57 6.94 -0.57 -6.90
C ALA A 57 6.62 -2.08 -6.83
N SER A 58 7.55 -2.91 -7.30
CA SER A 58 7.40 -4.37 -7.30
C SER A 58 7.14 -4.94 -5.90
N VAL A 59 7.79 -4.41 -4.85
CA VAL A 59 7.57 -4.89 -3.47
C VAL A 59 6.12 -4.73 -3.02
N ILE A 60 5.46 -3.66 -3.47
CA ILE A 60 4.05 -3.42 -3.15
C ILE A 60 3.16 -4.31 -4.02
N GLN A 61 3.46 -4.42 -5.32
CA GLN A 61 2.69 -5.23 -6.27
C GLN A 61 2.75 -6.73 -5.93
N ASP A 62 3.93 -7.25 -5.61
CA ASP A 62 4.15 -8.65 -5.24
C ASP A 62 3.40 -9.00 -3.94
N PHE A 63 3.30 -8.04 -3.01
CA PHE A 63 2.63 -8.25 -1.73
C PHE A 63 1.10 -8.13 -1.83
N LEU A 64 0.59 -7.14 -2.55
CA LEU A 64 -0.85 -6.87 -2.64
C LEU A 64 -1.55 -7.59 -3.80
N GLY A 65 -0.82 -7.99 -4.85
CA GLY A 65 -1.39 -8.61 -6.04
C GLY A 65 -2.51 -7.76 -6.64
N ASP A 66 -3.60 -8.38 -7.06
CA ASP A 66 -4.84 -7.69 -7.49
C ASP A 66 -5.75 -7.29 -6.31
N GLY A 67 -5.36 -7.57 -5.07
CA GLY A 67 -6.15 -7.32 -3.87
C GLY A 67 -7.24 -8.34 -3.57
N SER A 68 -7.43 -9.36 -4.40
CA SER A 68 -8.52 -10.35 -4.26
C SER A 68 -8.47 -11.09 -2.92
N HIS A 69 -7.27 -11.46 -2.46
CA HIS A 69 -7.04 -12.10 -1.16
C HIS A 69 -7.39 -11.19 0.05
N LEU A 70 -7.48 -9.87 -0.18
CA LEU A 70 -7.92 -8.88 0.82
C LEU A 70 -9.40 -8.51 0.65
N GLY A 71 -10.09 -9.06 -0.36
CA GLY A 71 -11.45 -8.66 -0.74
C GLY A 71 -11.51 -7.23 -1.28
N LEU A 72 -10.49 -6.84 -2.05
CA LEU A 72 -10.34 -5.54 -2.71
C LEU A 72 -10.09 -5.75 -4.21
N ASN A 73 -10.31 -4.71 -5.01
CA ASN A 73 -9.90 -4.63 -6.41
C ASN A 73 -8.83 -3.54 -6.52
N ILE A 74 -7.58 -3.93 -6.76
CA ILE A 74 -6.44 -3.00 -6.76
C ILE A 74 -5.87 -2.82 -8.17
N ASP A 75 -5.91 -1.58 -8.65
CA ASP A 75 -5.21 -1.13 -9.85
C ASP A 75 -3.95 -0.34 -9.47
N TYR A 76 -2.93 -0.36 -10.33
CA TYR A 76 -1.66 0.34 -10.11
C TYR A 76 -1.42 1.40 -11.19
N VAL A 77 -0.94 2.58 -10.78
CA VAL A 77 -0.58 3.70 -11.66
C VAL A 77 0.82 4.21 -11.34
#